data_AF-A0A8R2B5L7-F1
#
_entry.id   AF-A0A8R2B5L7-F1
#
_cell.length_a   1.000
_cell.length_b   1.000
_cell.length_c   1.000
_cell.angle_alpha   90.00
_cell.angle_beta   90.00
_cell.angle_gamma   90.00
#
_symmetry.space_group_name_H-M   'P 1'
#
loop_
_entity.id
_entity.type
_entity.pdbx_description
1 polymer ?
#
loop_
_entity_poly.entity_id
_entity_poly.type
_entity_poly.pdbx_seq_one_letter_code
_entity_poly.pdbx_strand_id
1 'polypeptide(L)'
;MILPISDETLCQSDLDLSMVLMRFSGRSWSTSRSKTNQTPIISMEDDEISDQESSHLEEHGPFKSFTKLVENNAHIAVFLNYVLSNSDPSALLFYLVTNLFKEGNAKEMKKWAYEIHSSFLVPCAPLRLTNIEENLVGEIDDILQKYSDREEILRKVFWKARTKAKEELNEQLSDFRHRRTAGLGTLFGPPDFQLDDSINDKVKELEIIEMILVPNMEPFIEDMDKEIVDDRRFTIAAALATVMSKIFGLRGTQFNSLLDRCPTFVSKEKSLKAKLIGKCRKFTNKGHHFVAHQ
;
A
#
# COMPACT_ATOMS: atom_id res chain seq x y z
N MET A 1 13.02 38.54 -5.26
CA MET A 1 11.91 37.82 -5.90
C MET A 1 12.50 36.93 -6.98
N ILE A 2 12.73 35.66 -6.67
CA ILE A 2 13.21 34.63 -7.61
C ILE A 2 12.34 33.40 -7.33
N LEU A 3 11.60 32.97 -8.35
CA LEU A 3 10.75 31.78 -8.36
C LEU A 3 11.62 30.50 -8.42
N PRO A 4 11.23 29.38 -7.78
CA PRO A 4 11.93 28.12 -7.95
C PRO A 4 11.48 27.40 -9.22
N ILE A 5 12.46 26.79 -9.89
CA ILE A 5 12.30 25.96 -11.10
C ILE A 5 11.85 24.57 -10.67
N SER A 6 10.76 24.11 -11.27
CA SER A 6 10.15 22.79 -11.09
C SER A 6 11.02 21.68 -11.71
N ASP A 7 11.23 20.61 -10.96
CA ASP A 7 12.03 19.44 -11.32
C ASP A 7 11.10 18.37 -11.95
N GLU A 8 10.92 18.45 -13.27
CA GLU A 8 9.88 17.72 -14.03
C GLU A 8 10.46 16.73 -15.05
N THR A 9 11.56 16.03 -14.75
CA THR A 9 12.26 15.22 -15.79
C THR A 9 12.58 13.76 -15.46
N LEU A 10 11.97 13.13 -14.45
CA LEU A 10 12.30 11.72 -14.11
C LEU A 10 11.19 10.68 -14.31
N CYS A 11 10.14 10.98 -15.09
CA CYS A 11 9.04 10.04 -15.39
C CYS A 11 8.93 9.61 -16.87
N GLN A 12 9.84 10.03 -17.76
CA GLN A 12 9.63 9.90 -19.21
C GLN A 12 10.34 8.72 -19.90
N SER A 13 11.00 7.80 -19.18
CA SER A 13 11.81 6.75 -19.83
C SER A 13 11.18 5.36 -19.95
N ASP A 14 9.90 5.18 -19.61
CA ASP A 14 9.26 3.84 -19.54
C ASP A 14 8.21 3.55 -20.64
N LEU A 15 8.21 4.31 -21.75
CA LEU A 15 7.16 4.21 -22.78
C LEU A 15 7.55 3.56 -24.11
N ASP A 16 8.80 3.12 -24.32
CA ASP A 16 9.27 2.81 -25.69
C ASP A 16 9.67 1.35 -25.98
N LEU A 17 9.16 0.38 -25.21
CA LEU A 17 9.50 -1.04 -25.44
C LEU A 17 8.32 -2.03 -25.51
N SER A 18 7.07 -1.57 -25.33
CA SER A 18 5.88 -2.44 -25.44
C SER A 18 5.06 -2.25 -26.73
N MET A 19 5.40 -1.31 -27.61
CA MET A 19 4.59 -0.96 -28.79
C MET A 19 5.03 -1.56 -30.13
N VAL A 20 6.03 -2.45 -30.17
CA VAL A 20 6.59 -2.97 -31.43
C VAL A 20 6.14 -4.40 -31.80
N LEU A 21 5.30 -5.09 -31.00
CA LEU A 21 4.96 -6.50 -31.26
C LEU A 21 3.47 -6.87 -31.39
N MET A 22 2.60 -5.97 -31.88
CA MET A 22 1.26 -6.39 -32.34
C MET A 22 0.75 -5.60 -33.55
N ARG A 23 1.35 -5.84 -34.71
CA ARG A 23 0.70 -5.62 -36.01
C ARG A 23 1.19 -6.69 -36.97
N PHE A 24 0.34 -7.63 -37.36
CA PHE A 24 0.24 -8.26 -38.70
C PHE A 24 -0.62 -9.53 -38.62
N SER A 25 -1.90 -9.45 -39.01
CA SER A 25 -2.58 -10.41 -39.89
C SER A 25 -4.05 -10.00 -40.01
N GLY A 26 -4.48 -9.70 -41.23
CA GLY A 26 -5.89 -9.55 -41.58
C GLY A 26 -6.32 -10.66 -42.54
N ARG A 27 -7.60 -11.02 -42.50
CA ARG A 27 -8.51 -11.01 -43.66
C ARG A 27 -9.90 -11.52 -43.29
N SER A 28 -10.87 -10.86 -43.90
CA SER A 28 -12.30 -11.14 -43.95
C SER A 28 -12.59 -12.45 -44.68
N TRP A 29 -13.61 -13.17 -44.19
CA TRP A 29 -14.58 -13.85 -45.04
C TRP A 29 -15.99 -13.69 -44.49
N SER A 30 -16.89 -13.23 -45.35
CA SER A 30 -18.34 -13.25 -45.19
C SER A 30 -18.88 -14.59 -45.69
N THR A 31 -19.84 -15.16 -44.97
CA THR A 31 -20.70 -16.23 -45.51
C THR A 31 -22.11 -16.08 -44.93
N SER A 32 -23.07 -15.96 -45.83
CA SER A 32 -24.50 -15.91 -45.59
C SER A 32 -25.03 -17.28 -45.17
N ARG A 33 -25.86 -17.34 -44.13
CA ARG A 33 -26.73 -18.49 -43.87
C ARG A 33 -28.12 -18.06 -43.41
N SER A 34 -29.07 -18.82 -43.93
CA SER A 34 -30.52 -18.66 -43.99
C SER A 34 -31.23 -18.54 -42.64
N LYS A 35 -32.25 -17.68 -42.61
CA LYS A 35 -33.20 -17.43 -41.52
C LYS A 35 -34.06 -18.66 -41.24
N THR A 36 -33.94 -19.21 -40.04
CA THR A 36 -35.00 -20.00 -39.40
C THR A 36 -35.63 -19.13 -38.31
N ASN A 37 -36.91 -18.80 -38.47
CA ASN A 37 -37.69 -18.02 -37.51
C ASN A 37 -37.85 -18.81 -36.20
N GLN A 38 -36.97 -18.57 -35.24
CA GLN A 38 -37.25 -18.83 -33.83
C GLN A 38 -37.88 -17.56 -33.26
N THR A 39 -39.07 -17.69 -32.70
CA THR A 39 -39.67 -16.66 -31.86
C THR A 39 -38.71 -16.37 -30.69
N PRO A 40 -38.28 -15.13 -30.46
CA PRO A 40 -37.48 -14.81 -29.28
C PRO A 40 -38.36 -15.09 -28.06
N ILE A 41 -37.88 -15.97 -27.17
CA ILE A 41 -38.46 -16.17 -25.84
C ILE A 41 -38.21 -14.85 -25.10
N ILE A 42 -39.27 -14.06 -24.91
CA ILE A 42 -39.22 -12.81 -24.16
C ILE A 42 -39.04 -13.22 -22.68
N SER A 43 -37.85 -12.99 -22.12
CA SER A 43 -37.67 -13.12 -20.68
C SER A 43 -38.40 -11.97 -20.00
N MET A 44 -39.26 -12.27 -19.03
CA MET A 44 -40.11 -11.29 -18.35
C MET A 44 -39.33 -10.43 -17.34
N GLU A 45 -37.99 -10.46 -17.40
CA GLU A 45 -37.04 -9.75 -16.54
C GLU A 45 -36.17 -8.72 -17.30
N ASP A 46 -36.36 -8.54 -18.62
CA ASP A 46 -35.54 -7.64 -19.45
C ASP A 46 -36.03 -6.18 -19.51
N ASP A 47 -37.20 -5.85 -18.95
CA ASP A 47 -37.78 -4.49 -19.02
C ASP A 47 -37.42 -3.57 -17.82
N GLU A 48 -36.57 -4.02 -16.88
CA GLU A 48 -36.05 -3.21 -15.75
C GLU A 48 -34.51 -3.08 -15.70
N ILE A 49 -33.79 -3.45 -16.76
CA ILE A 49 -32.35 -3.16 -16.91
C ILE A 49 -32.20 -2.03 -17.95
N SER A 50 -32.82 -0.89 -17.67
CA SER A 50 -32.62 0.32 -18.46
C SER A 50 -31.28 0.95 -18.08
N ASP A 51 -30.32 0.85 -19.00
CA ASP A 51 -29.16 1.75 -19.20
C ASP A 51 -28.11 1.92 -18.08
N GLN A 52 -28.31 1.34 -16.89
CA GLN A 52 -27.38 1.52 -15.77
C GLN A 52 -26.09 0.68 -15.89
N GLU A 53 -26.14 -0.47 -16.59
CA GLU A 53 -24.95 -1.29 -16.88
C GLU A 53 -24.10 -0.76 -18.04
N SER A 54 -24.64 0.08 -18.93
CA SER A 54 -23.88 0.68 -20.04
C SER A 54 -22.82 1.71 -19.59
N SER A 55 -22.73 2.02 -18.29
CA SER A 55 -21.74 2.92 -17.68
C SER A 55 -20.49 2.22 -17.10
N HIS A 56 -20.32 0.91 -17.31
CA HIS A 56 -19.12 0.14 -16.95
C HIS A 56 -17.78 0.62 -17.58
N LEU A 57 -17.76 1.75 -18.29
CA LEU A 57 -16.75 2.10 -19.30
C LEU A 57 -15.82 3.30 -18.96
N GLU A 58 -15.86 3.88 -17.76
CA GLU A 58 -14.70 4.62 -17.19
C GLU A 58 -13.92 3.77 -16.17
N GLU A 59 -13.68 2.53 -16.58
CA GLU A 59 -12.66 1.55 -16.16
C GLU A 59 -11.93 1.87 -14.83
N HIS A 60 -12.63 1.67 -13.70
CA HIS A 60 -12.10 1.66 -12.34
C HIS A 60 -11.38 2.94 -11.83
N GLY A 61 -11.47 4.07 -12.55
CA GLY A 61 -10.88 5.34 -12.11
C GLY A 61 -9.39 5.19 -11.67
N PRO A 62 -8.99 5.76 -10.51
CA PRO A 62 -7.64 5.59 -9.95
C PRO A 62 -7.22 4.15 -9.64
N PHE A 63 -8.15 3.19 -9.50
CA PHE A 63 -7.82 1.77 -9.29
C PHE A 63 -7.35 1.04 -10.56
N LYS A 64 -7.43 1.69 -11.74
CA LYS A 64 -6.99 1.12 -13.01
C LYS A 64 -5.51 0.72 -13.01
N SER A 65 -4.65 1.51 -12.37
CA SER A 65 -3.23 1.20 -12.27
C SER A 65 -2.67 1.62 -10.93
N PHE A 66 -1.67 0.87 -10.46
CA PHE A 66 -1.04 1.19 -9.17
C PHE A 66 -0.38 2.58 -9.17
N THR A 67 0.10 3.05 -10.33
CA THR A 67 0.67 4.41 -10.47
C THR A 67 -0.38 5.49 -10.22
N LYS A 68 -1.60 5.36 -10.78
CA LYS A 68 -2.68 6.32 -10.51
C LYS A 68 -3.19 6.21 -9.08
N LEU A 69 -3.26 4.99 -8.55
CA LEU A 69 -3.73 4.75 -7.19
C LEU A 69 -2.89 5.52 -6.17
N VAL A 70 -1.56 5.48 -6.27
CA VAL A 70 -0.67 6.13 -5.28
C VAL A 70 -0.70 7.66 -5.33
N GLU A 71 -1.35 8.26 -6.32
CA GLU A 71 -1.57 9.71 -6.43
C GLU A 71 -2.85 10.16 -5.71
N ASN A 72 -3.71 9.23 -5.27
CA ASN A 72 -5.05 9.52 -4.77
C ASN A 72 -5.26 8.92 -3.36
N ASN A 73 -5.12 9.72 -2.29
CA ASN A 73 -5.06 9.17 -0.92
C ASN A 73 -6.34 8.46 -0.47
N ALA A 74 -7.52 9.00 -0.78
CA ALA A 74 -8.78 8.33 -0.45
C ALA A 74 -8.87 6.94 -1.09
N HIS A 75 -8.42 6.80 -2.34
CA HIS A 75 -8.37 5.53 -3.05
C HIS A 75 -7.34 4.58 -2.43
N ILE A 76 -6.16 5.07 -2.03
CA ILE A 76 -5.19 4.27 -1.27
C ILE A 76 -5.81 3.76 0.03
N ALA A 77 -6.58 4.57 0.76
CA ALA A 77 -7.21 4.16 2.01
C ALA A 77 -8.24 3.05 1.81
N VAL A 78 -9.07 3.14 0.77
CA VAL A 78 -9.99 2.04 0.38
C VAL A 78 -9.21 0.77 0.04
N PHE A 79 -8.16 0.88 -0.77
CA PHE A 79 -7.35 -0.27 -1.14
C PHE A 79 -6.60 -0.87 0.06
N LEU A 80 -6.10 -0.03 0.96
CA LEU A 80 -5.45 -0.45 2.20
C LEU A 80 -6.41 -1.21 3.12
N ASN A 81 -7.66 -0.74 3.25
CA ASN A 81 -8.70 -1.45 3.99
C ASN A 81 -9.03 -2.82 3.39
N TYR A 82 -9.12 -2.90 2.06
CA TYR A 82 -9.27 -4.17 1.36
C TYR A 82 -8.11 -5.12 1.67
N VAL A 83 -6.86 -4.66 1.52
CA VAL A 83 -5.67 -5.48 1.74
C VAL A 83 -5.59 -5.95 3.19
N LEU A 84 -5.85 -5.07 4.18
CA LEU A 84 -5.88 -5.44 5.60
C LEU A 84 -6.89 -6.54 5.91
N SER A 85 -8.01 -6.57 5.18
CA SER A 85 -9.12 -7.50 5.42
C SER A 85 -9.03 -8.80 4.63
N ASN A 86 -8.35 -8.82 3.47
CA ASN A 86 -8.41 -9.94 2.53
C ASN A 86 -7.04 -10.55 2.17
N SER A 87 -5.94 -9.83 2.42
CA SER A 87 -4.61 -10.17 1.91
C SER A 87 -3.51 -9.87 2.93
N ASP A 88 -2.24 -10.09 2.56
CA ASP A 88 -1.10 -9.67 3.39
C ASP A 88 -0.77 -8.17 3.14
N PRO A 89 -0.83 -7.29 4.16
CA PRO A 89 -0.55 -5.86 4.01
C PRO A 89 0.94 -5.52 3.90
N SER A 90 1.85 -6.50 4.08
CA SER A 90 3.30 -6.27 4.14
C SER A 90 3.83 -5.48 2.94
N ALA A 91 3.48 -5.88 1.71
CA ALA A 91 3.95 -5.22 0.49
C ALA A 91 3.46 -3.76 0.37
N LEU A 92 2.18 -3.51 0.69
CA LEU A 92 1.59 -2.17 0.60
C LEU A 92 2.18 -1.24 1.66
N LEU A 93 2.26 -1.71 2.91
CA LEU A 93 2.85 -0.96 4.02
C LEU A 93 4.33 -0.66 3.75
N PHE A 94 5.10 -1.63 3.24
CA PHE A 94 6.48 -1.40 2.84
C PHE A 94 6.59 -0.32 1.75
N TYR A 95 5.76 -0.40 0.71
CA TYR A 95 5.76 0.56 -0.39
C TYR A 95 5.45 1.99 0.08
N LEU A 96 4.46 2.14 0.97
CA LEU A 96 4.06 3.43 1.49
C LEU A 96 5.11 4.00 2.47
N VAL A 97 5.59 3.21 3.43
CA VAL A 97 6.60 3.64 4.41
C VAL A 97 7.93 4.02 3.74
N THR A 98 8.37 3.25 2.73
CA THR A 98 9.59 3.57 1.99
C THR A 98 9.45 4.76 1.05
N ASN A 99 8.27 5.36 0.91
CA ASN A 99 8.15 6.64 0.22
C ASN A 99 8.62 7.79 1.12
N LEU A 100 8.27 7.72 2.41
CA LEU A 100 8.53 8.75 3.41
C LEU A 100 9.99 8.84 3.84
N PHE A 101 10.75 7.73 3.85
CA PHE A 101 12.13 7.76 4.36
C PHE A 101 13.02 8.73 3.55
N LYS A 102 12.65 9.02 2.29
CA LYS A 102 13.38 9.90 1.39
C LYS A 102 13.34 11.37 1.81
N GLU A 103 12.54 11.74 2.80
CA GLU A 103 12.39 13.13 3.26
C GLU A 103 13.43 13.55 4.32
N GLY A 104 14.21 12.60 4.85
CA GLY A 104 15.21 12.87 5.89
C GLY A 104 16.59 13.20 5.36
N ASN A 105 17.47 13.65 6.27
CA ASN A 105 18.91 13.73 5.99
C ASN A 105 19.59 12.34 6.12
N ALA A 106 20.84 12.22 5.69
CA ALA A 106 21.60 10.95 5.73
C ALA A 106 21.55 10.22 7.09
N LYS A 107 21.67 10.94 8.21
CA LYS A 107 21.64 10.34 9.57
C LYS A 107 20.26 9.75 9.89
N GLU A 108 19.20 10.50 9.57
CA GLU A 108 17.81 10.04 9.74
C GLU A 108 17.51 8.87 8.81
N MET A 109 17.84 8.99 7.53
CA MET A 109 17.66 7.95 6.51
C MET A 109 18.34 6.65 6.92
N LYS A 110 19.58 6.69 7.42
CA LYS A 110 20.28 5.51 7.93
C LYS A 110 19.46 4.80 9.00
N LYS A 111 19.02 5.53 10.03
CA LYS A 111 18.22 4.98 11.13
C LYS A 111 16.93 4.35 10.60
N TRP A 112 16.17 5.09 9.78
CA TRP A 112 14.90 4.63 9.25
C TRP A 112 15.06 3.45 8.30
N ALA A 113 16.11 3.42 7.49
CA ALA A 113 16.39 2.32 6.60
C ALA A 113 16.70 1.03 7.37
N TYR A 114 17.44 1.09 8.49
CA TYR A 114 17.60 -0.08 9.36
C TYR A 114 16.28 -0.53 10.02
N GLU A 115 15.42 0.40 10.43
CA GLU A 115 14.09 0.07 10.97
C GLU A 115 13.22 -0.64 9.91
N ILE A 116 13.17 -0.10 8.69
CA ILE A 116 12.45 -0.70 7.56
C ILE A 116 13.05 -2.06 7.19
N HIS A 117 14.36 -2.14 7.02
CA HIS A 117 15.07 -3.38 6.67
C HIS A 117 14.77 -4.51 7.68
N SER A 118 14.86 -4.21 8.98
CA SER A 118 14.57 -5.19 10.03
C SER A 118 13.08 -5.53 10.19
N SER A 119 12.17 -4.70 9.70
CA SER A 119 10.72 -4.93 9.81
C SER A 119 10.12 -5.67 8.61
N PHE A 120 10.73 -5.54 7.42
CA PHE A 120 10.16 -6.02 6.16
C PHE A 120 11.04 -6.97 5.34
N LEU A 121 12.35 -6.95 5.51
CA LEU A 121 13.26 -7.60 4.53
C LEU A 121 14.06 -8.75 5.12
N VAL A 122 14.52 -8.62 6.37
CA VAL A 122 15.33 -9.67 7.00
C VAL A 122 14.53 -10.96 7.24
N PRO A 123 15.19 -12.12 7.30
CA PRO A 123 14.56 -13.36 7.76
C PRO A 123 13.89 -13.16 9.12
N CYS A 124 12.71 -13.76 9.30
CA CYS A 124 11.87 -13.64 10.50
C CYS A 124 11.39 -12.21 10.82
N ALA A 125 11.49 -11.26 9.88
CA ALA A 125 10.89 -9.95 10.06
C ALA A 125 9.36 -10.07 10.24
N PRO A 126 8.75 -9.25 11.11
CA PRO A 126 7.31 -9.31 11.40
C PRO A 126 6.42 -9.12 10.16
N LEU A 127 6.87 -8.30 9.20
CA LEU A 127 6.20 -8.05 7.91
C LEU A 127 7.09 -8.44 6.74
N ARG A 128 7.75 -9.60 6.85
CA ARG A 128 8.67 -10.11 5.82
C ARG A 128 7.98 -10.20 4.46
N LEU A 129 8.57 -9.54 3.45
CA LEU A 129 8.18 -9.72 2.05
C LEU A 129 8.67 -11.08 1.54
N THR A 130 7.76 -11.87 0.99
CA THR A 130 8.04 -13.26 0.55
C THR A 130 8.70 -13.32 -0.82
N ASN A 131 8.50 -12.30 -1.66
CA ASN A 131 9.04 -12.19 -3.02
C ASN A 131 10.43 -11.54 -3.09
N ILE A 132 11.09 -11.31 -1.94
CA ILE A 132 12.43 -10.74 -1.86
C ILE A 132 13.46 -11.85 -1.61
N GLU A 133 14.39 -12.02 -2.55
CA GLU A 133 15.48 -12.99 -2.44
C GLU A 133 16.56 -12.56 -1.43
N GLU A 134 17.21 -13.54 -0.80
CA GLU A 134 18.27 -13.29 0.20
C GLU A 134 19.45 -12.50 -0.35
N ASN A 135 19.79 -12.69 -1.63
CA ASN A 135 20.84 -11.91 -2.30
C ASN A 135 20.51 -10.40 -2.27
N LEU A 136 19.26 -10.05 -2.55
CA LEU A 136 18.82 -8.65 -2.53
C LEU A 136 18.81 -8.08 -1.10
N VAL A 137 18.45 -8.88 -0.10
CA VAL A 137 18.57 -8.49 1.32
C VAL A 137 20.04 -8.19 1.67
N GLY A 138 20.96 -9.06 1.25
CA GLY A 138 22.40 -8.87 1.44
C GLY A 138 22.95 -7.62 0.75
N GLU A 139 22.53 -7.34 -0.49
CA GLU A 139 22.89 -6.11 -1.20
C GLU A 139 22.44 -4.85 -0.45
N ILE A 140 21.23 -4.86 0.11
CA ILE A 140 20.69 -3.74 0.89
C ILE A 140 21.51 -3.56 2.17
N ASP A 141 21.82 -4.63 2.89
CA ASP A 141 22.64 -4.57 4.11
C ASP A 141 24.04 -4.00 3.81
N ASP A 142 24.67 -4.46 2.72
CA ASP A 142 25.96 -3.94 2.25
C ASP A 142 25.92 -2.43 1.98
N ILE A 143 24.85 -1.94 1.34
CA ILE A 143 24.66 -0.50 1.11
C ILE A 143 24.52 0.25 2.43
N LEU A 144 23.72 -0.28 3.37
CA LEU A 144 23.50 0.33 4.69
C LEU A 144 24.73 0.30 5.60
N GLN A 145 25.69 -0.60 5.35
CA GLN A 145 26.96 -0.64 6.06
C GLN A 145 28.00 0.30 5.44
N LYS A 146 28.16 0.26 4.10
CA LYS A 146 29.28 0.91 3.39
C LYS A 146 28.99 2.34 2.94
N TYR A 147 27.73 2.70 2.70
CA TYR A 147 27.33 3.96 2.06
C TYR A 147 26.27 4.74 2.84
N SER A 148 26.19 4.52 4.15
CA SER A 148 25.15 5.09 5.02
C SER A 148 25.22 6.60 5.25
N ASP A 149 26.30 7.23 4.81
CA ASP A 149 26.54 8.67 4.84
C ASP A 149 26.24 9.34 3.49
N ARG A 150 25.93 8.56 2.45
CA ARG A 150 25.65 9.04 1.09
C ARG A 150 24.16 9.05 0.80
N GLU A 151 23.56 10.22 0.92
CA GLU A 151 22.12 10.40 0.79
C GLU A 151 21.60 10.00 -0.60
N GLU A 152 22.34 10.32 -1.65
CA GLU A 152 22.02 9.97 -3.03
C GLU A 152 21.95 8.46 -3.26
N ILE A 153 22.76 7.69 -2.53
CA ILE A 153 22.74 6.22 -2.56
C ILE A 153 21.58 5.70 -1.70
N LEU A 154 21.41 6.22 -0.49
CA LEU A 154 20.32 5.82 0.41
C LEU A 154 18.94 6.05 -0.21
N ARG A 155 18.73 7.14 -0.96
CA ARG A 155 17.49 7.41 -1.69
C ARG A 155 17.07 6.29 -2.65
N LYS A 156 18.03 5.46 -3.10
CA LYS A 156 17.82 4.33 -4.02
C LYS A 156 17.93 2.96 -3.35
N VAL A 157 18.25 2.88 -2.05
CA VAL A 157 18.55 1.60 -1.37
C VAL A 157 17.43 0.57 -1.49
N PHE A 158 16.17 0.99 -1.40
CA PHE A 158 15.01 0.10 -1.50
C PHE A 158 14.44 -0.03 -2.92
N TRP A 159 15.08 0.53 -3.95
CA TRP A 159 14.51 0.57 -5.31
C TRP A 159 14.12 -0.83 -5.82
N LYS A 160 15.06 -1.77 -5.82
CA LYS A 160 14.83 -3.15 -6.29
C LYS A 160 13.73 -3.85 -5.48
N ALA A 161 13.75 -3.70 -4.15
CA ALA A 161 12.73 -4.29 -3.28
C ALA A 161 11.35 -3.66 -3.51
N ARG A 162 11.27 -2.35 -3.78
CA ARG A 162 10.02 -1.68 -4.15
C ARG A 162 9.48 -2.15 -5.49
N THR A 163 10.34 -2.47 -6.46
CA THR A 163 9.90 -3.05 -7.74
C THR A 163 9.21 -4.39 -7.50
N LYS A 164 9.79 -5.26 -6.68
CA LYS A 164 9.18 -6.55 -6.29
C LYS A 164 7.88 -6.38 -5.53
N ALA A 165 7.84 -5.51 -4.52
CA ALA A 165 6.58 -5.18 -3.84
C ALA A 165 5.51 -4.67 -4.82
N LYS A 166 5.88 -3.86 -5.82
CA LYS A 166 4.94 -3.36 -6.84
C LYS A 166 4.39 -4.48 -7.74
N GLU A 167 5.16 -5.53 -8.05
CA GLU A 167 4.67 -6.71 -8.79
C GLU A 167 3.49 -7.34 -8.03
N GLU A 168 3.68 -7.66 -6.75
CA GLU A 168 2.65 -8.22 -5.88
C GLU A 168 1.44 -7.28 -5.72
N LEU A 169 1.68 -5.98 -5.58
CA LEU A 169 0.60 -5.00 -5.43
C LEU A 169 -0.27 -4.86 -6.68
N ASN A 170 0.26 -5.12 -7.88
CA ASN A 170 -0.56 -5.15 -9.09
C ASN A 170 -1.48 -6.38 -9.11
N GLU A 171 -1.04 -7.51 -8.58
CA GLU A 171 -1.89 -8.71 -8.43
C GLU A 171 -3.00 -8.44 -7.42
N GLN A 172 -2.66 -7.92 -6.23
CA GLN A 172 -3.65 -7.55 -5.21
C GLN A 172 -4.66 -6.49 -5.72
N LEU A 173 -4.19 -5.51 -6.50
CA LEU A 173 -5.05 -4.49 -7.11
C LEU A 173 -5.94 -5.07 -8.21
N SER A 174 -5.45 -6.06 -8.96
CA SER A 174 -6.26 -6.81 -9.92
C SER A 174 -7.40 -7.54 -9.21
N ASP A 175 -7.11 -8.27 -8.16
CA ASP A 175 -8.13 -8.97 -7.37
C ASP A 175 -9.15 -8.00 -6.77
N PHE A 176 -8.68 -6.85 -6.26
CA PHE A 176 -9.55 -5.80 -5.76
C PHE A 176 -10.52 -5.28 -6.83
N ARG A 177 -10.03 -5.01 -8.05
CA ARG A 177 -10.91 -4.61 -9.16
C ARG A 177 -11.96 -5.66 -9.49
N HIS A 178 -11.60 -6.95 -9.49
CA HIS A 178 -12.56 -8.04 -9.69
C HIS A 178 -13.64 -8.04 -8.60
N ARG A 179 -13.27 -7.83 -7.32
CA ARG A 179 -14.24 -7.70 -6.22
C ARG A 179 -15.18 -6.51 -6.45
N ARG A 180 -14.68 -5.38 -6.95
CA ARG A 180 -15.51 -4.21 -7.27
C ARG A 180 -16.49 -4.49 -8.40
N THR A 181 -16.05 -5.10 -9.50
CA THR A 181 -16.92 -5.46 -10.64
C THR A 181 -18.00 -6.45 -10.24
N ALA A 182 -17.71 -7.34 -9.28
CA ALA A 182 -18.68 -8.27 -8.71
C ALA A 182 -19.70 -7.60 -7.74
N GLY A 183 -19.72 -6.27 -7.63
CA GLY A 183 -20.63 -5.54 -6.74
C GLY A 183 -20.22 -5.53 -5.26
N LEU A 184 -19.03 -6.04 -4.92
CA LEU A 184 -18.53 -6.09 -3.54
C LEU A 184 -17.63 -4.91 -3.17
N GLY A 185 -17.56 -3.88 -4.02
CA GLY A 185 -16.67 -2.73 -3.83
C GLY A 185 -17.01 -1.87 -2.60
N THR A 186 -18.29 -1.77 -2.25
CA THR A 186 -18.79 -0.95 -1.13
C THR A 186 -18.50 -1.57 0.25
N LEU A 187 -18.05 -2.82 0.30
CA LEU A 187 -17.60 -3.46 1.55
C LEU A 187 -16.29 -2.84 2.08
N PHE A 188 -15.50 -2.23 1.20
CA PHE A 188 -14.15 -1.75 1.52
C PHE A 188 -14.05 -0.22 1.57
N GLY A 189 -15.11 0.49 1.19
CA GLY A 189 -15.14 1.94 1.14
C GLY A 189 -16.44 2.47 0.51
N PRO A 190 -16.58 3.79 0.38
CA PRO A 190 -17.76 4.40 -0.22
C PRO A 190 -17.87 4.09 -1.73
N PRO A 191 -19.03 4.36 -2.34
CA PRO A 191 -19.22 4.25 -3.79
C PRO A 191 -18.29 5.18 -4.58
N ASP A 192 -18.03 4.85 -5.86
CA ASP A 192 -17.08 5.59 -6.72
C ASP A 192 -17.41 7.08 -6.82
N PHE A 193 -18.69 7.45 -6.93
CA PHE A 193 -19.07 8.88 -7.01
C PHE A 193 -18.62 9.71 -5.79
N GLN A 194 -18.56 9.11 -4.59
CA GLN A 194 -18.08 9.82 -3.39
C GLN A 194 -16.55 9.90 -3.39
N LEU A 195 -15.87 8.90 -3.94
CA LEU A 195 -14.42 8.91 -4.10
C LEU A 195 -14.00 9.96 -5.13
N ASP A 196 -14.71 10.05 -6.25
CA ASP A 196 -14.46 11.04 -7.30
C ASP A 196 -14.65 12.48 -6.77
N ASP A 197 -15.72 12.68 -5.98
CA ASP A 197 -16.00 13.93 -5.28
C ASP A 197 -14.88 14.37 -4.31
N SER A 198 -14.01 13.45 -3.88
CA SER A 198 -12.92 13.72 -2.94
C SER A 198 -11.59 14.09 -3.61
N ILE A 199 -11.39 13.82 -4.90
CA ILE A 199 -10.09 13.94 -5.60
C ILE A 199 -9.49 15.36 -5.49
N ASN A 200 -10.33 16.39 -5.44
CA ASN A 200 -9.91 17.79 -5.30
C ASN A 200 -10.46 18.47 -4.05
N ASP A 201 -11.03 17.71 -3.12
CA ASP A 201 -11.58 18.21 -1.87
C ASP A 201 -10.88 17.53 -0.70
N LYS A 202 -9.89 18.23 -0.14
CA LYS A 202 -9.07 17.70 0.96
C LYS A 202 -9.90 17.38 2.20
N VAL A 203 -11.02 18.07 2.44
CA VAL A 203 -11.87 17.80 3.60
C VAL A 203 -12.58 16.47 3.41
N LYS A 204 -13.27 16.29 2.27
CA LYS A 204 -13.92 15.01 1.92
C LYS A 204 -12.91 13.86 1.86
N GLU A 205 -11.73 14.10 1.30
CA GLU A 205 -10.65 13.10 1.26
C GLU A 205 -10.32 12.60 2.67
N LEU A 206 -10.08 13.52 3.61
CA LEU A 206 -9.75 13.15 4.99
C LEU A 206 -10.93 12.47 5.70
N GLU A 207 -12.17 12.95 5.52
CA GLU A 207 -13.37 12.31 6.10
C GLU A 207 -13.52 10.85 5.65
N ILE A 208 -13.31 10.56 4.36
CA ILE A 208 -13.35 9.18 3.83
C ILE A 208 -12.24 8.34 4.46
N ILE A 209 -11.01 8.87 4.52
CA ILE A 209 -9.86 8.15 5.10
C ILE A 209 -10.10 7.85 6.59
N GLU A 210 -10.60 8.81 7.36
CA GLU A 210 -10.92 8.61 8.78
C GLU A 210 -12.00 7.54 8.97
N MET A 211 -13.11 7.66 8.24
CA MET A 211 -14.22 6.70 8.28
C MET A 211 -13.74 5.26 8.03
N ILE A 212 -12.82 5.07 7.09
CA ILE A 212 -12.35 3.74 6.69
C ILE A 212 -11.29 3.20 7.65
N LEU A 213 -10.28 4.01 7.98
CA LEU A 213 -9.05 3.50 8.61
C LEU A 213 -9.00 3.65 10.14
N VAL A 214 -9.78 4.56 10.73
CA VAL A 214 -9.85 4.67 12.19
C VAL A 214 -10.38 3.36 12.82
N PRO A 215 -11.45 2.73 12.30
CA PRO A 215 -11.91 1.44 12.83
C PRO A 215 -10.86 0.33 12.74
N ASN A 216 -10.02 0.36 11.68
CA ASN A 216 -8.93 -0.60 11.52
C ASN A 216 -7.84 -0.47 12.60
N MET A 217 -7.73 0.67 13.28
CA MET A 217 -6.74 0.89 14.34
C MET A 217 -7.18 0.34 15.70
N GLU A 218 -8.49 0.24 15.94
CA GLU A 218 -9.05 -0.12 17.25
C GLU A 218 -8.58 -1.49 17.76
N PRO A 219 -8.57 -2.58 16.95
CA PRO A 219 -8.13 -3.88 17.42
C PRO A 219 -6.65 -3.88 17.84
N PHE A 220 -5.80 -3.14 17.14
CA PHE A 220 -4.37 -3.07 17.46
C PHE A 220 -4.14 -2.32 18.78
N ILE A 221 -4.94 -1.29 19.04
CA ILE A 221 -4.87 -0.49 20.26
C ILE A 221 -5.36 -1.30 21.45
N GLU A 222 -6.43 -2.07 21.28
CA GLU A 222 -6.93 -3.00 22.30
C GLU A 222 -5.87 -4.06 22.64
N ASP A 223 -5.17 -4.60 21.65
CA ASP A 223 -4.06 -5.53 21.89
C ASP A 223 -2.92 -4.89 22.68
N MET A 224 -2.59 -3.63 22.40
CA MET A 224 -1.57 -2.89 23.15
C MET A 224 -1.98 -2.67 24.61
N ASP A 225 -3.25 -2.37 24.88
CA ASP A 225 -3.78 -2.21 26.24
C ASP A 225 -3.78 -3.50 27.03
N LYS A 226 -4.11 -4.61 26.37
CA LYS A 226 -4.07 -5.96 26.95
C LYS A 226 -2.66 -6.51 27.05
N GLU A 227 -1.65 -5.74 26.65
CA GLU A 227 -0.24 -6.14 26.56
C GLU A 227 -0.01 -7.43 25.77
N ILE A 228 -0.84 -7.67 24.73
CA ILE A 228 -0.68 -8.81 23.85
C ILE A 228 0.62 -8.64 23.06
N VAL A 229 1.47 -9.66 23.12
CA VAL A 229 2.77 -9.68 22.46
C VAL A 229 2.62 -10.36 21.10
N ASP A 230 2.33 -9.57 20.07
CA ASP A 230 2.37 -9.99 18.67
C ASP A 230 3.14 -8.95 17.86
N ASP A 231 4.38 -9.30 17.50
CA ASP A 231 5.29 -8.41 16.78
C ASP A 231 4.77 -8.01 15.40
N ARG A 232 4.05 -8.92 14.73
CA ARG A 232 3.44 -8.66 13.42
C ARG A 232 2.33 -7.64 13.56
N ARG A 233 1.39 -7.86 14.47
CA ARG A 233 0.28 -6.92 14.72
C ARG A 233 0.78 -5.56 15.18
N PHE A 234 1.78 -5.53 16.06
CA PHE A 234 2.41 -4.29 16.50
C PHE A 234 3.07 -3.52 15.34
N THR A 235 3.75 -4.24 14.44
CA THR A 235 4.42 -3.62 13.29
C THR A 235 3.41 -3.13 12.24
N ILE A 236 2.29 -3.85 12.03
CA ILE A 236 1.17 -3.37 11.21
C ILE A 236 0.61 -2.07 11.79
N ALA A 237 0.32 -2.04 13.09
CA ALA A 237 -0.18 -0.85 13.77
C ALA A 237 0.77 0.33 13.62
N ALA A 238 2.08 0.07 13.74
CA ALA A 238 3.11 1.09 13.57
C ALA A 238 3.16 1.66 12.14
N ALA A 239 3.11 0.78 11.13
CA ALA A 239 3.12 1.17 9.73
C ALA A 239 1.82 1.90 9.35
N LEU A 240 0.67 1.41 9.79
CA LEU A 240 -0.64 2.02 9.54
C LEU A 240 -0.72 3.41 10.19
N ALA A 241 -0.32 3.56 11.45
CA ALA A 241 -0.18 4.85 12.13
C ALA A 241 0.73 5.82 11.37
N THR A 242 1.83 5.32 10.79
CA THR A 242 2.75 6.11 9.96
C THR A 242 2.06 6.61 8.71
N VAL A 243 1.36 5.72 7.98
CA VAL A 243 0.64 6.06 6.75
C VAL A 243 -0.44 7.11 7.03
N MET A 244 -1.29 6.85 8.03
CA MET A 244 -2.38 7.75 8.41
C MET A 244 -1.89 9.14 8.83
N SER A 245 -0.81 9.21 9.62
CA SER A 245 -0.26 10.50 10.11
C SER A 245 0.57 11.27 9.09
N LYS A 246 1.46 10.59 8.36
CA LYS A 246 2.48 11.24 7.52
C LYS A 246 2.13 11.29 6.05
N ILE A 247 1.41 10.31 5.51
CA ILE A 247 1.00 10.30 4.10
C ILE A 247 -0.33 11.02 3.95
N PHE A 248 -1.35 10.60 4.68
CA PHE A 248 -2.69 11.18 4.55
C PHE A 248 -2.80 12.52 5.27
N GLY A 249 -2.02 12.70 6.33
CA GLY A 249 -2.02 13.94 7.12
C GLY A 249 -3.26 14.03 8.01
N LEU A 250 -3.81 12.90 8.44
CA LEU A 250 -4.93 12.87 9.40
C LEU A 250 -4.54 13.62 10.67
N ARG A 251 -5.43 14.49 11.14
CA ARG A 251 -5.23 15.33 12.33
C ARG A 251 -6.57 15.55 12.99
N GLY A 252 -6.68 15.17 14.26
CA GLY A 252 -7.89 15.37 15.04
C GLY A 252 -7.68 14.89 16.46
N THR A 253 -8.46 15.41 17.42
CA THR A 253 -8.28 15.06 18.85
C THR A 253 -8.42 13.55 19.08
N GLN A 254 -9.43 12.92 18.46
CA GLN A 254 -9.64 11.48 18.56
C GLN A 254 -8.51 10.71 17.90
N PHE A 255 -8.17 11.03 16.65
CA PHE A 255 -7.09 10.37 15.93
C PHE A 255 -5.71 10.53 16.60
N ASN A 256 -5.39 11.72 17.12
CA ASN A 256 -4.15 11.97 17.84
C ASN A 256 -4.04 11.10 19.11
N SER A 257 -5.16 10.92 19.84
CA SER A 257 -5.17 10.04 21.01
C SER A 257 -4.88 8.57 20.67
N LEU A 258 -5.31 8.11 19.48
CA LEU A 258 -5.01 6.77 18.97
C LEU A 258 -3.54 6.66 18.53
N LEU A 259 -3.03 7.69 17.85
CA LEU A 259 -1.65 7.74 17.37
C LEU A 259 -0.61 7.85 18.48
N ASP A 260 -0.86 8.63 19.54
CA ASP A 260 0.11 8.83 20.64
C ASP A 260 0.51 7.50 21.31
N ARG A 261 -0.36 6.52 21.18
CA ARG A 261 -0.21 5.17 21.72
C ARG A 261 0.59 4.27 20.78
N CYS A 262 0.43 4.48 19.48
CA CYS A 262 1.12 3.74 18.43
C CYS A 262 2.53 4.31 18.14
N PRO A 263 3.55 3.46 18.00
CA PRO A 263 4.83 3.94 17.47
C PRO A 263 4.71 4.23 15.95
N THR A 264 5.62 5.02 15.39
CA THR A 264 5.61 5.33 13.94
C THR A 264 7.00 5.13 13.33
N PHE A 265 7.03 4.64 12.09
CA PHE A 265 8.20 4.65 11.23
C PHE A 265 8.58 6.09 10.88
N VAL A 266 9.83 6.29 10.47
CA VAL A 266 10.30 7.60 9.96
C VAL A 266 10.08 8.72 11.01
N SER A 267 10.18 8.36 12.29
CA SER A 267 10.05 9.30 13.41
C SER A 267 11.40 9.93 13.75
N LYS A 268 11.39 11.26 13.93
CA LYS A 268 12.56 12.05 14.32
C LYS A 268 12.91 11.88 15.79
N GLU A 269 11.91 11.60 16.63
CA GLU A 269 12.07 11.57 18.09
C GLU A 269 12.29 10.14 18.61
N LYS A 270 11.26 9.29 18.55
CA LYS A 270 11.25 7.95 19.18
C LYS A 270 11.41 6.87 18.11
N SER A 271 12.43 6.02 18.27
CA SER A 271 12.62 4.83 17.42
C SER A 271 11.57 3.77 17.73
N LEU A 272 11.09 3.06 16.70
CA LEU A 272 10.23 1.88 16.84
C LEU A 272 10.84 0.83 17.77
N LYS A 273 12.16 0.66 17.69
CA LYS A 273 12.92 -0.34 18.46
C LYS A 273 12.88 -0.09 19.97
N ALA A 274 12.71 1.15 20.42
CA ALA A 274 12.67 1.47 21.85
C ALA A 274 11.47 0.83 22.58
N LYS A 275 10.35 0.59 21.89
CA LYS A 275 9.17 -0.10 22.45
C LYS A 275 9.24 -1.63 22.27
N LEU A 276 9.80 -2.14 21.16
CA LEU A 276 9.99 -3.58 20.93
C LEU A 276 11.08 -4.22 21.83
N ILE A 277 12.22 -3.54 22.02
CA ILE A 277 13.37 -4.08 22.79
C ILE A 277 13.13 -4.02 24.30
N GLY A 278 12.23 -3.16 24.79
CA GLY A 278 11.87 -3.08 26.20
C GLY A 278 11.17 -4.33 26.75
N LYS A 279 10.47 -5.09 25.90
CA LYS A 279 9.68 -6.27 26.31
C LYS A 279 10.34 -7.61 25.94
N CYS A 280 11.30 -7.64 25.01
CA CYS A 280 11.99 -8.86 24.55
C CYS A 280 13.28 -9.19 25.35
N ARG A 281 13.33 -8.88 26.67
CA ARG A 281 14.51 -9.16 27.53
C ARG A 281 14.42 -10.44 28.36
N LYS A 282 13.31 -11.17 28.29
CA LYS A 282 13.14 -12.43 29.02
C LYS A 282 12.66 -13.50 28.06
N PHE A 283 13.62 -14.17 27.43
CA PHE A 283 13.36 -15.44 26.77
C PHE A 283 13.57 -16.56 27.80
N THR A 284 12.55 -17.38 28.01
CA THR A 284 12.66 -18.60 28.80
C THR A 284 12.63 -19.79 27.85
N ASN A 285 13.74 -20.55 27.81
CA ASN A 285 13.81 -21.81 27.08
C ASN A 285 14.07 -22.93 28.10
N LYS A 286 13.13 -23.87 28.21
CA LYS A 286 13.19 -25.03 29.11
C LYS A 286 13.54 -24.68 30.57
N GLY A 287 12.98 -23.59 31.10
CA GLY A 287 13.18 -23.16 32.50
C GLY A 287 14.45 -22.32 32.76
N HIS A 288 15.24 -22.04 31.73
CA HIS A 288 16.40 -21.15 31.86
C HIS A 288 16.09 -19.74 31.36
N HIS A 289 16.41 -18.75 32.19
CA HIS A 289 16.26 -17.33 31.88
C HIS A 289 17.52 -16.84 31.18
N PHE A 290 17.38 -16.41 29.93
CA PHE A 290 18.48 -15.79 29.19
C PHE A 290 18.30 -14.28 29.17
N VAL A 291 19.36 -13.57 29.56
CA VAL A 291 19.48 -12.11 29.45
C VAL A 291 20.58 -11.85 28.45
N ALA A 292 20.25 -11.26 27.29
CA ALA A 292 21.26 -10.81 26.36
C ALA A 292 22.03 -9.64 27.00
N HIS A 293 23.35 -9.82 27.19
CA HIS A 293 24.28 -8.74 27.54
C HIS A 293 25.09 -8.37 26.30
N GLN A 294 25.35 -7.08 26.17
CA GLN A 294 26.06 -6.45 25.06
C GLN A 294 27.57 -6.63 25.22
#